data_AF-A0AAP1RBS0-F1
#
_entry.id   AF-A0AAP1RBS0-F1
#
_cell.length_a   1.000
_cell.length_b   1.000
_cell.length_c   1.000
_cell.angle_alpha   90.00
_cell.angle_beta   90.00
_cell.angle_gamma   90.00
#
_symmetry.space_group_name_H-M   'P 1'
#
loop_
_entity.id
_entity.type
_entity.pdbx_description
1 polymer ?
#
loop_
_entity_poly.entity_id
_entity_poly.type
_entity_poly.pdbx_seq_one_letter_code
_entity_poly.pdbx_strand_id
1 'polypeptide(L)'
;MKDNKIPVSQEIKKHLLTGISWMIPLIVAAGICIALGQVLGGTDVGEKTGTIPWMLNQIGGWGMGLIVPLISAAIAYSIADRPGFAPGLIVGFLCGQIHTGFIGGMLGGFLVGYTILLLKRYI
;
A
#
# COMPACT_ATOMS: atom_id res chain seq x y z
N MET A 1 -33.34 0.48 -21.15
CA MET A 1 -32.34 0.07 -20.13
C MET A 1 -32.07 1.29 -19.26
N LYS A 2 -32.44 1.24 -17.96
CA LYS A 2 -32.14 2.36 -17.05
C LYS A 2 -30.63 2.40 -16.85
N ASP A 3 -30.04 3.54 -17.19
CA ASP A 3 -28.65 3.88 -16.96
C ASP A 3 -28.42 3.96 -15.45
N ASN A 4 -28.23 2.79 -14.82
CA ASN A 4 -28.06 2.66 -13.37
C ASN A 4 -26.63 3.04 -13.03
N LYS A 5 -26.33 4.33 -13.11
CA LYS A 5 -25.06 4.89 -12.65
C LYS A 5 -24.89 4.55 -11.18
N ILE A 6 -23.88 3.73 -10.89
CA ILE A 6 -23.48 3.37 -9.53
C ILE A 6 -23.28 4.68 -8.75
N PRO A 7 -23.89 4.86 -7.56
CA PRO A 7 -23.69 6.07 -6.79
C PRO A 7 -22.20 6.24 -6.48
N VAL A 8 -21.70 7.48 -6.59
CA VAL A 8 -20.27 7.83 -6.40
C VAL A 8 -19.71 7.28 -5.08
N SER A 9 -20.54 7.22 -4.03
CA SER A 9 -20.17 6.65 -2.74
C SER A 9 -19.84 5.15 -2.82
N GLN A 10 -20.50 4.38 -3.68
CA GLN A 10 -20.20 2.97 -3.90
C GLN A 10 -18.91 2.78 -4.70
N GLU A 11 -18.62 3.66 -5.67
CA GLU A 11 -17.34 3.63 -6.39
C GLU A 11 -16.16 3.93 -5.47
N ILE A 12 -16.22 5.01 -4.70
CA ILE A 12 -15.17 5.36 -3.73
C ILE A 12 -14.93 4.21 -2.76
N LYS A 13 -16.00 3.60 -2.23
CA LYS A 13 -15.91 2.42 -1.36
C LYS A 13 -15.21 1.25 -2.06
N LYS A 14 -15.54 0.95 -3.31
CA LYS A 14 -14.90 -0.13 -4.08
C LYS A 14 -13.39 0.10 -4.22
N HIS A 15 -12.96 1.32 -4.52
CA HIS A 15 -11.54 1.67 -4.66
C HIS A 15 -10.80 1.56 -3.33
N LEU A 16 -11.40 2.06 -2.24
CA LEU A 16 -10.87 1.91 -0.88
C LEU A 16 -10.72 0.45 -0.48
N LEU A 17 -11.77 -0.35 -0.69
CA LEU A 17 -11.76 -1.78 -0.38
C LEU A 17 -10.69 -2.53 -1.18
N THR A 18 -10.42 -2.12 -2.41
CA THR A 18 -9.32 -2.68 -3.21
C THR A 18 -7.98 -2.40 -2.55
N GLY A 19 -7.75 -1.15 -2.11
CA GLY A 19 -6.56 -0.76 -1.36
C GLY A 19 -6.35 -1.59 -0.09
N ILE A 20 -7.40 -1.75 0.71
CA ILE A 20 -7.38 -2.53 1.95
C ILE A 20 -7.08 -4.01 1.65
N SER A 21 -7.75 -4.61 0.66
CA SER A 21 -7.55 -6.01 0.30
C SER A 21 -6.12 -6.32 -0.14
N TRP A 22 -5.43 -5.38 -0.80
CA TRP A 22 -4.03 -5.54 -1.19
C TRP A 22 -3.07 -5.38 -0.02
N MET A 23 -3.41 -4.51 0.94
CA MET A 23 -2.62 -4.33 2.16
C MET A 23 -2.64 -5.57 3.07
N ILE A 24 -3.79 -6.22 3.23
CA ILE A 24 -3.99 -7.34 4.17
C ILE A 24 -2.93 -8.46 4.02
N PRO A 25 -2.66 -9.03 2.83
CA PRO A 25 -1.65 -10.07 2.71
C PRO A 25 -0.24 -9.56 3.03
N LEU A 26 0.09 -8.31 2.70
CA LEU A 26 1.39 -7.71 3.01
C LEU A 26 1.59 -7.55 4.52
N ILE A 27 0.63 -6.94 5.22
CA ILE A 27 0.75 -6.68 6.66
C ILE A 27 0.82 -7.98 7.47
N VAL A 28 0.06 -8.99 7.06
CA VAL A 28 0.09 -10.32 7.70
C VAL A 28 1.44 -10.99 7.47
N ALA A 29 1.95 -11.01 6.24
CA ALA A 29 3.27 -11.57 5.95
C ALA A 29 4.39 -10.85 6.73
N ALA A 30 4.38 -9.51 6.74
CA ALA A 30 5.34 -8.69 7.47
C ALA A 30 5.31 -8.97 8.97
N GLY A 31 4.12 -9.04 9.57
CA GLY A 31 3.95 -9.32 11.00
C GLY A 31 4.46 -10.70 11.39
N ILE A 32 4.19 -11.71 10.56
CA ILE A 32 4.70 -13.08 10.79
C ILE A 32 6.24 -13.10 10.73
N CYS A 33 6.86 -12.41 9.77
CA CYS A 33 8.32 -12.32 9.69
C CYS A 33 8.94 -11.68 10.94
N ILE A 34 8.36 -10.58 11.43
CA ILE A 34 8.82 -9.92 12.67
C ILE A 34 8.71 -10.87 13.87
N ALA A 35 7.55 -11.52 14.02
CA ALA A 35 7.29 -12.44 15.12
C ALA A 35 8.27 -13.63 15.12
N LEU A 36 8.51 -14.24 13.96
CA LEU A 36 9.50 -15.32 13.82
C LEU A 36 10.92 -14.84 14.14
N GLY A 37 11.29 -13.64 13.70
CA GLY A 37 12.58 -13.04 14.05
C GLY A 37 12.75 -12.89 15.56
N GLN A 38 11.73 -12.42 16.28
CA GLN A 38 11.79 -12.25 17.73
C GLN A 38 11.77 -13.58 18.49
N VAL A 39 10.97 -14.56 18.06
CA VAL A 39 10.92 -15.89 18.68
C VAL A 39 12.26 -16.61 18.57
N LEU A 40 12.95 -16.47 17.42
CA LEU A 40 14.23 -17.15 17.17
C LEU A 40 15.45 -16.35 17.69
N GLY A 41 15.37 -15.01 17.69
CA GLY A 41 16.49 -14.12 18.01
C GLY A 41 16.48 -13.52 19.42
N GLY A 42 15.36 -13.64 20.14
CA GLY A 42 15.08 -12.96 21.40
C GLY A 42 14.61 -11.51 21.21
N THR A 43 14.37 -10.81 22.32
CA THR A 43 13.97 -9.39 22.31
C THR A 43 15.01 -8.48 21.67
N ASP A 44 16.29 -8.85 21.77
CA ASP A 44 17.42 -8.05 21.29
C ASP A 44 17.82 -8.42 19.86
N VAL A 45 16.93 -9.06 19.10
CA VAL A 45 17.18 -9.49 17.72
C VAL A 45 17.62 -8.34 16.82
N GLY A 46 17.18 -7.10 17.12
CA GLY A 46 17.57 -5.89 16.38
C GLY A 46 19.06 -5.56 16.46
N GLU A 47 19.74 -5.96 17.53
CA GLU A 47 21.16 -5.66 17.77
C GLU A 47 22.08 -6.75 17.17
N LYS A 48 21.56 -7.96 16.97
CA LYS A 48 22.29 -9.12 16.44
C LYS A 48 22.35 -9.11 14.91
N THR A 49 22.92 -8.03 14.37
CA THR A 49 23.07 -7.81 12.92
C THR A 49 23.77 -8.98 12.23
N GLY A 50 23.32 -9.32 11.03
CA GLY A 50 23.89 -10.43 10.24
C GLY A 50 23.37 -11.83 10.60
N THR A 51 22.51 -11.97 11.60
CA THR A 51 21.86 -13.26 11.92
C THR A 51 20.58 -13.48 11.12
N ILE A 52 20.20 -14.75 10.91
CA ILE A 52 18.94 -15.10 10.23
C ILE A 52 17.71 -14.50 10.93
N PRO A 53 17.58 -14.53 12.28
CA PRO A 53 16.45 -13.89 12.97
C PRO A 53 16.41 -12.37 12.78
N TRP A 54 17.57 -11.71 12.71
CA TRP A 54 17.66 -10.28 12.39
C TRP A 54 17.18 -9.98 10.97
N MET A 55 17.56 -10.79 9.99
CA MET A 55 17.07 -10.65 8.62
C MET A 55 15.54 -10.80 8.54
N LEU A 56 14.96 -11.78 9.23
CA LEU A 56 13.51 -11.95 9.30
C LEU A 56 12.81 -10.72 9.90
N ASN A 57 13.38 -10.17 10.97
CA ASN A 57 12.87 -8.96 11.61
C ASN A 57 12.95 -7.75 10.65
N GLN A 58 14.05 -7.58 9.94
CA GLN A 58 14.23 -6.47 8.98
C GLN A 58 13.32 -6.57 7.76
N ILE A 59 13.19 -7.74 7.16
CA ILE A 59 12.27 -7.96 6.03
C ILE A 59 10.84 -7.61 6.44
N GLY A 60 10.43 -8.04 7.63
CA GLY A 60 9.13 -7.66 8.17
C GLY A 60 8.99 -6.16 8.41
N GLY A 61 10.02 -5.49 8.95
CA GLY A 61 10.06 -4.04 9.12
C GLY A 61 9.92 -3.28 7.79
N TRP A 62 10.65 -3.68 6.75
CA TRP A 62 10.52 -3.11 5.41
C TRP A 62 9.13 -3.37 4.83
N GLY A 63 8.57 -4.57 5.02
CA GLY A 63 7.21 -4.91 4.63
C GLY A 63 6.16 -3.99 5.27
N MET A 64 6.30 -3.67 6.56
CA MET A 64 5.44 -2.70 7.25
C MET A 64 5.56 -1.29 6.63
N GLY A 65 6.78 -0.87 6.25
CA GLY A 65 7.02 0.42 5.59
C GLY A 65 6.36 0.54 4.20
N LEU A 66 6.07 -0.59 3.53
CA LEU A 66 5.46 -0.62 2.20
C LEU A 66 3.93 -0.54 2.23
N ILE A 67 3.30 -0.55 3.40
CA ILE A 67 1.83 -0.53 3.54
C ILE A 67 1.21 0.70 2.86
N VAL A 68 1.70 1.91 3.17
CA VAL A 68 1.18 3.16 2.60
C VAL A 68 1.42 3.24 1.09
N PRO A 69 2.64 2.95 0.57
CA PRO A 69 2.88 2.79 -0.86
C PRO A 69 1.90 1.83 -1.55
N LEU A 70 1.66 0.66 -0.96
CA LEU A 70 0.85 -0.38 -1.57
C LEU A 70 -0.63 0.01 -1.66
N ILE A 71 -1.17 0.65 -0.62
CA ILE A 71 -2.57 1.11 -0.63
C ILE A 71 -2.77 2.19 -1.68
N SER A 72 -1.87 3.17 -1.74
CA SER A 72 -1.91 4.23 -2.74
C SER A 72 -1.86 3.65 -4.16
N ALA A 73 -0.93 2.70 -4.39
CA ALA A 73 -0.80 2.00 -5.67
C ALA A 73 -2.05 1.19 -6.03
N ALA A 74 -2.64 0.47 -5.07
CA ALA A 74 -3.82 -0.36 -5.29
C ALA A 74 -5.09 0.48 -5.55
N ILE A 75 -5.25 1.61 -4.86
CA ILE A 75 -6.32 2.57 -5.13
C ILE A 75 -6.15 3.14 -6.55
N ALA A 76 -4.96 3.64 -6.88
CA ALA A 76 -4.68 4.20 -8.21
C ALA A 76 -4.88 3.17 -9.32
N TYR A 77 -4.42 1.93 -9.10
CA TYR A 77 -4.64 0.80 -10.00
C TYR A 77 -6.12 0.48 -10.18
N SER A 78 -6.92 0.53 -9.11
CA SER A 78 -8.36 0.25 -9.20
C SER A 78 -9.14 1.28 -10.02
N ILE A 79 -8.57 2.48 -10.25
CA ILE A 79 -9.17 3.57 -11.02
C ILE A 79 -8.64 3.59 -12.47
N ALA A 80 -7.33 3.42 -12.66
CA ALA A 80 -6.66 3.64 -13.95
C ALA A 80 -6.00 2.37 -14.54
N ASP A 81 -6.21 1.19 -13.93
CA ASP A 81 -5.55 -0.08 -14.25
C ASP A 81 -4.01 -0.03 -14.07
N ARG A 82 -3.29 -0.86 -14.83
CA ARG A 82 -1.81 -0.99 -14.79
C ARG A 82 -1.06 0.35 -14.85
N PRO A 83 -1.44 1.33 -15.69
CA PRO A 83 -0.78 2.65 -15.71
C PRO A 83 -0.80 3.40 -14.37
N GLY A 84 -1.82 3.19 -13.53
CA GLY A 84 -1.95 3.88 -12.24
C GLY A 84 -1.06 3.33 -11.13
N PHE A 85 -0.58 2.08 -11.25
CA PHE A 85 0.10 1.39 -10.17
C PHE A 85 1.43 2.02 -9.78
N ALA A 86 2.35 2.18 -10.75
CA ALA A 86 3.68 2.73 -10.52
C ALA A 86 3.65 4.17 -9.96
N PRO A 87 2.91 5.14 -10.55
CA PRO A 87 2.84 6.48 -9.97
C PRO A 87 2.15 6.49 -8.60
N GLY A 88 1.15 5.62 -8.38
CA GLY A 88 0.50 5.49 -7.09
C GLY A 88 1.45 5.00 -5.99
N LEU A 89 2.35 4.06 -6.32
CA LEU A 89 3.37 3.56 -5.40
C LEU A 89 4.36 4.67 -5.02
N ILE A 90 4.85 5.44 -5.99
CA ILE A 90 5.81 6.54 -5.76
C ILE A 90 5.19 7.61 -4.85
N VAL A 91 3.95 8.02 -5.13
CA VAL A 91 3.24 9.00 -4.28
C VAL A 91 3.01 8.45 -2.88
N GLY A 92 2.61 7.20 -2.74
CA GLY A 92 2.42 6.59 -1.42
C GLY A 92 3.73 6.46 -0.63
N PHE A 93 4.86 6.21 -1.29
CA PHE A 93 6.18 6.25 -0.66
C PHE A 93 6.55 7.65 -0.18
N LEU A 94 6.30 8.68 -1.00
CA LEU A 94 6.50 10.07 -0.60
C LEU A 94 5.65 10.45 0.61
N CYS A 95 4.39 10.00 0.69
CA CYS A 95 3.51 10.23 1.85
C CYS A 95 4.09 9.69 3.17
N GLY A 96 4.87 8.61 3.11
CA GLY A 96 5.62 8.10 4.25
C GLY A 96 6.76 9.01 4.69
N GLN A 97 7.39 9.73 3.76
CA GLN A 97 8.50 10.64 4.03
C GLN A 97 8.04 11.99 4.58
N ILE A 98 6.90 12.50 4.10
CA ILE A 98 6.37 13.82 4.51
C ILE A 98 5.45 13.74 5.75
N HIS A 99 5.44 12.61 6.47
CA HIS A 99 4.62 12.37 7.66
C HIS A 99 3.10 12.53 7.48
N THR A 100 2.58 12.50 6.25
CA THR A 100 1.12 12.45 6.00
C THR A 100 0.56 11.04 6.20
N GLY A 101 1.44 10.03 6.14
CA GLY A 101 1.15 8.65 6.52
C GLY A 101 0.01 8.03 5.72
N PHE A 102 -0.79 7.21 6.39
CA PHE A 102 -1.83 6.39 5.77
C PHE A 102 -2.93 7.21 5.06
N ILE A 103 -3.40 8.29 5.68
CA ILE A 103 -4.44 9.16 5.12
C ILE A 103 -3.92 9.87 3.87
N GLY A 104 -2.68 10.37 3.92
CA GLY A 104 -2.01 10.95 2.76
C GLY A 104 -1.90 9.96 1.60
N GLY A 105 -1.49 8.72 1.87
CA GLY A 105 -1.41 7.68 0.84
C GLY A 105 -2.76 7.32 0.22
N MET A 106 -3.84 7.27 1.01
CA MET A 106 -5.18 7.02 0.47
C MET A 106 -5.63 8.15 -0.47
N LEU A 107 -5.53 9.40 -0.01
CA LEU A 107 -5.92 10.56 -0.81
C LEU A 107 -5.04 10.70 -2.06
N GLY A 108 -3.73 10.49 -1.91
CA GLY A 108 -2.76 10.48 -3.00
C GLY A 108 -3.07 9.42 -4.05
N GLY A 109 -3.45 8.21 -3.63
CA GLY A 109 -3.87 7.14 -4.53
C GLY A 109 -5.08 7.50 -5.39
N PHE A 110 -6.08 8.17 -4.81
CA PHE A 110 -7.22 8.69 -5.58
C PHE A 110 -6.81 9.78 -6.56
N LEU A 111 -5.99 10.72 -6.10
CA LEU A 111 -5.50 11.84 -6.92
C LEU A 111 -4.76 11.31 -8.14
N VAL A 112 -3.78 10.42 -7.94
CA VAL A 112 -3.02 9.77 -9.01
C VAL A 112 -3.95 8.96 -9.91
N GLY A 113 -4.84 8.14 -9.35
CA GLY A 113 -5.75 7.30 -10.13
C GLY A 113 -6.58 8.12 -11.11
N TYR A 114 -7.20 9.21 -10.65
CA TYR A 114 -7.97 10.08 -11.53
C TYR A 114 -7.09 10.87 -12.51
N THR A 115 -5.91 11.34 -12.10
CA THR A 115 -4.96 12.01 -13.01
C THR A 115 -4.53 11.09 -14.16
N ILE A 116 -4.17 9.83 -13.88
CA ILE A 116 -3.79 8.87 -14.91
C ILE A 116 -4.99 8.47 -15.78
N LEU A 117 -6.18 8.32 -15.20
CA LEU A 117 -7.40 8.05 -15.96
C LEU A 117 -7.70 9.18 -16.96
N LEU A 118 -7.49 10.44 -16.56
CA LEU A 118 -7.61 11.59 -17.45
C LEU A 118 -6.56 11.50 -18.58
N LEU A 119 -5.29 11.26 -18.26
CA LEU A 119 -4.24 11.11 -19.27
C LEU A 119 -4.57 10.00 -20.29
N LYS A 120 -5.03 8.82 -19.82
CA LYS A 120 -5.45 7.69 -20.67
C LYS A 120 -6.67 8.01 -21.55
N ARG A 121 -7.46 9.04 -21.20
CA ARG A 121 -8.60 9.47 -22.01
C ARG A 121 -8.19 10.47 -23.09
N TYR A 122 -7.14 11.26 -22.86
CA TYR A 122 -6.69 12.30 -23.77
C TYR A 122 -5.53 11.88 -24.70
N ILE A 123 -4.80 10.82 -24.35
CA ILE A 123 -3.70 10.23 -25.13
C ILE A 123 -4.12 8.82 -25.56
#